data_AF-A0A1G0AHK4-F1
#
_entry.id   AF-A0A1G0AHK4-F1
#
_cell.length_a   1.000
_cell.length_b   1.000
_cell.length_c   1.000
_cell.angle_alpha   90.00
_cell.angle_beta   90.00
_cell.angle_gamma   90.00
#
_symmetry.space_group_name_H-M   'P 1'
#
loop_
_entity.id
_entity.type
_entity.pdbx_description
1 polymer ?
#
loop_
_entity_poly.entity_id
_entity_poly.type
_entity_poly.pdbx_seq_one_letter_code
_entity_poly.pdbx_strand_id
1 'polypeptide(L)'
;MIEDESLGRYRIIQAEERYVDADRWLTDWGPATSWDEVRTFLRSYYPPGPELAAILKRTTTFRATGQQPASVEGLVDELSYGLAAFRGALDPLSLIGSIVPPRYTERAIFWEDVHERAWLRPFDGDGGFLTITGVPRMGKTNVACLYMDMWLRRDPEAVVLTNVALRDAHDRVDIHSRLSELARGVRAAVTAGRKWLWVFDDAGLAWLKQQAMKGSALDLEKFARVIPKHGGSLLYIDQREGGVPTTLSEFTLSSIRCIRPGFALLRMPRLPDAVREIPPSPIPYISGARSVLTLDIPFERLVP
;
A
#
# COMPACT_ATOMS: atom_id res chain seq x y z
N MET A 1 -16.20 -22.58 -2.87
CA MET A 1 -16.10 -21.26 -2.20
C MET A 1 -15.01 -21.38 -1.16
N ILE A 2 -13.79 -20.98 -1.52
CA ILE A 2 -12.71 -20.76 -0.57
C ILE A 2 -12.61 -19.25 -0.54
N GLU A 3 -13.49 -18.60 0.23
CA GLU A 3 -13.12 -17.26 0.67
C GLU A 3 -12.07 -17.44 1.79
N ASP A 4 -11.48 -16.33 2.18
CA ASP A 4 -11.77 -15.86 3.54
C ASP A 4 -10.71 -15.90 4.62
N GLU A 5 -9.92 -16.95 4.83
CA GLU A 5 -9.40 -17.05 6.20
C GLU A 5 -8.19 -16.18 6.55
N SER A 6 -7.25 -15.90 5.62
CA SER A 6 -5.94 -15.35 6.01
C SER A 6 -5.91 -13.83 6.24
N LEU A 7 -6.55 -13.04 5.37
CA LEU A 7 -6.65 -11.57 5.48
C LEU A 7 -7.70 -11.15 6.51
N GLY A 8 -8.79 -11.90 6.61
CA GLY A 8 -9.74 -11.83 7.71
C GLY A 8 -9.02 -12.10 9.02
N ARG A 9 -8.36 -13.26 9.17
CA ARG A 9 -7.59 -13.58 10.39
C ARG A 9 -6.52 -12.56 10.70
N TYR A 10 -5.73 -12.06 9.75
CA TYR A 10 -4.66 -11.11 10.07
C TYR A 10 -5.19 -9.76 10.55
N ARG A 11 -6.29 -9.27 9.97
CA ARG A 11 -6.95 -8.04 10.43
C ARG A 11 -7.72 -8.24 11.74
N ILE A 12 -8.31 -9.42 11.93
CA ILE A 12 -8.93 -9.83 13.19
C ILE A 12 -7.86 -9.91 14.27
N ILE A 13 -6.71 -10.54 14.01
CA ILE A 13 -5.57 -10.65 14.94
C ILE A 13 -5.01 -9.26 15.27
N GLN A 14 -4.80 -8.38 14.29
CA GLN A 14 -4.33 -7.01 14.56
C GLN A 14 -5.35 -6.13 15.26
N ALA A 15 -6.64 -6.37 15.06
CA ALA A 15 -7.69 -5.70 15.80
C ALA A 15 -7.74 -6.25 17.23
N GLU A 16 -7.70 -7.56 17.39
CA GLU A 16 -7.65 -8.28 18.67
C GLU A 16 -6.43 -7.87 19.49
N GLU A 17 -5.23 -7.83 18.90
CA GLU A 17 -4.00 -7.30 19.53
C GLU A 17 -4.20 -5.86 20.01
N ARG A 18 -4.89 -5.01 19.24
CA ARG A 18 -5.18 -3.62 19.65
C ARG A 18 -6.22 -3.52 20.76
N TYR A 19 -7.17 -4.43 20.83
CA TYR A 19 -8.10 -4.53 21.97
C TYR A 19 -7.40 -5.11 23.20
N VAL A 20 -6.50 -6.09 23.02
CA VAL A 20 -5.64 -6.61 24.08
C VAL A 20 -4.73 -5.51 24.62
N ASP A 21 -4.19 -4.64 23.75
CA ASP A 21 -3.40 -3.48 24.16
C ASP A 21 -4.26 -2.41 24.86
N ALA A 22 -5.52 -2.22 24.43
CA ALA A 22 -6.47 -1.32 25.09
C ALA A 22 -6.89 -1.84 26.47
N ASP A 23 -7.19 -3.14 26.59
CA ASP A 23 -7.48 -3.83 27.85
C ASP A 23 -6.25 -3.82 28.77
N ARG A 24 -5.05 -4.01 28.21
CA ARG A 24 -3.79 -3.91 28.96
C ARG A 24 -3.57 -2.49 29.46
N TRP A 25 -3.81 -1.47 28.65
CA TRP A 25 -3.72 -0.07 29.09
C TRP A 25 -4.72 0.28 30.20
N LEU A 26 -5.95 -0.26 30.13
CA LEU A 26 -6.93 -0.14 31.23
C LEU A 26 -6.51 -0.91 32.48
N THR A 27 -5.84 -2.05 32.32
CA THR A 27 -5.28 -2.85 33.43
C THR A 27 -4.10 -2.14 34.10
N ASP A 28 -3.26 -1.47 33.30
CA ASP A 28 -2.11 -0.68 33.73
C ASP A 28 -2.51 0.74 34.18
N TRP A 29 -3.81 1.01 34.33
CA TRP A 29 -4.34 2.33 34.70
C TRP A 29 -3.79 2.79 36.05
N GLY A 30 -3.29 4.03 36.09
CA GLY A 30 -2.67 4.53 37.31
C GLY A 30 -2.33 6.02 37.28
N PRO A 31 -1.59 6.49 38.30
CA PRO A 31 -1.29 7.92 38.48
C PRO A 31 -0.51 8.56 37.33
N ALA A 32 0.19 7.76 36.51
CA ALA A 32 0.95 8.22 35.35
C ALA A 32 0.07 8.45 34.11
N THR A 33 -1.18 7.97 34.11
CA THR A 33 -2.09 8.10 32.98
C THR A 33 -2.43 9.57 32.71
N SER A 34 -2.23 10.01 31.47
CA SER A 34 -2.45 11.39 31.04
C SER A 34 -3.80 11.58 30.34
N TRP A 35 -4.32 12.82 30.38
CA TRP A 35 -5.55 13.17 29.64
C TRP A 35 -5.39 13.03 28.12
N ASP A 36 -4.18 13.14 27.58
CA ASP A 36 -3.94 12.99 26.15
C ASP A 36 -4.03 11.51 25.72
N GLU A 37 -3.61 10.58 26.59
CA GLU A 37 -3.83 9.14 26.41
C GLU A 37 -5.33 8.81 26.49
N VAL A 38 -6.05 9.32 27.51
CA VAL A 38 -7.50 9.12 27.64
C VAL A 38 -8.26 9.61 26.41
N ARG A 39 -7.92 10.79 25.87
CA ARG A 39 -8.56 11.32 24.65
C ARG A 39 -8.23 10.48 23.42
N THR A 40 -7.04 9.89 23.36
CA THR A 40 -6.64 9.01 22.26
C THR A 40 -7.40 7.71 22.32
N PHE A 41 -7.55 7.14 23.52
CA PHE A 41 -8.38 5.96 23.77
C PHE A 41 -9.83 6.21 23.33
N LEU A 42 -10.46 7.29 23.83
CA LEU A 42 -11.85 7.65 23.50
C LEU A 42 -12.09 7.80 22.00
N ARG A 43 -11.14 8.39 21.26
CA ARG A 43 -11.28 8.57 19.81
C ARG A 43 -11.11 7.29 19.01
N SER A 44 -10.45 6.28 19.58
CA SER A 44 -10.05 5.07 18.87
C SER A 44 -10.96 3.89 19.19
N TYR A 45 -11.55 3.87 20.38
CA TYR A 45 -12.21 2.68 20.92
C TYR A 45 -13.61 2.93 21.51
N TYR A 46 -14.11 4.17 21.41
CA TYR A 46 -15.45 4.53 21.86
C TYR A 46 -16.37 4.76 20.65
N PRO A 47 -17.67 4.38 20.69
CA PRO A 47 -18.55 4.55 19.55
C PRO A 47 -18.73 6.02 19.20
N PRO A 48 -18.68 6.41 17.92
CA PRO A 48 -19.00 7.78 17.52
C PRO A 48 -20.47 8.07 17.84
N GLY A 49 -20.73 9.15 18.57
CA GLY A 49 -22.08 9.53 18.95
C GLY A 49 -22.15 10.56 20.08
N PRO A 50 -23.38 10.87 20.56
CA PRO A 50 -23.61 11.82 21.64
C PRO A 50 -22.85 11.49 22.93
N GLU A 51 -22.69 10.21 23.24
CA GLU A 51 -21.98 9.73 24.42
C GLU A 51 -20.47 10.03 24.34
N LEU A 52 -19.82 9.75 23.21
CA LEU A 52 -18.42 10.13 22.97
C LEU A 52 -18.23 11.65 23.08
N ALA A 53 -19.14 12.44 22.52
CA ALA A 53 -19.09 13.89 22.63
C ALA A 53 -19.22 14.37 24.08
N ALA A 54 -20.11 13.74 24.87
CA ALA A 54 -20.34 14.06 26.27
C ALA A 54 -19.11 13.74 27.14
N ILE A 55 -18.51 12.55 26.98
CA ILE A 55 -17.31 12.16 27.76
C ILE A 55 -16.10 12.99 27.35
N LEU A 56 -15.89 13.29 26.06
CA LEU A 56 -14.82 14.19 25.61
C LEU A 56 -14.99 15.60 26.19
N LYS A 57 -16.22 16.10 26.28
CA LYS A 57 -16.49 17.39 26.93
C LYS A 57 -16.15 17.34 28.42
N ARG A 58 -16.56 16.28 29.14
CA ARG A 58 -16.21 16.06 30.55
C ARG A 58 -14.70 15.97 30.78
N THR A 59 -13.95 15.25 29.95
CA THR A 59 -12.47 15.18 30.05
C THR A 59 -11.81 16.55 29.92
N THR A 60 -12.39 17.43 29.09
CA THR A 60 -11.91 18.80 28.91
C THR A 60 -12.15 19.62 30.17
N THR A 61 -13.31 19.46 30.81
CA THR A 61 -13.63 20.10 32.10
C THR A 61 -12.73 19.59 33.23
N PHE A 62 -12.55 18.28 33.39
CA PHE A 62 -11.69 17.69 34.42
C PHE A 62 -10.21 18.09 34.27
N ARG A 63 -9.73 18.17 33.03
CA ARG A 63 -8.40 18.71 32.72
C ARG A 63 -8.30 20.18 33.15
N ALA A 64 -9.32 20.99 32.88
CA ALA A 64 -9.33 22.41 33.23
C ALA A 64 -9.38 22.65 34.75
N THR A 65 -10.00 21.73 35.51
CA THR A 65 -10.03 21.77 36.98
C THR A 65 -8.80 21.13 37.64
N GLY A 66 -7.81 20.68 36.85
CA GLY A 66 -6.55 20.12 37.35
C GLY A 66 -6.65 18.72 37.94
N GLN A 67 -7.77 18.02 37.74
CA GLN A 67 -7.92 16.64 38.18
C GLN A 67 -7.06 15.72 37.30
N GLN A 68 -6.43 14.72 37.91
CA GLN A 68 -5.73 13.67 37.17
C GLN A 68 -6.72 12.58 36.75
N PRO A 69 -6.54 11.91 35.60
CA PRO A 69 -7.43 10.85 35.16
C PRO A 69 -7.70 9.79 36.23
N ALA A 70 -6.64 9.30 36.90
CA ALA A 70 -6.75 8.29 37.95
C ALA A 70 -7.48 8.76 39.22
N SER A 71 -7.66 10.08 39.39
CA SER A 71 -8.41 10.66 40.52
C SER A 71 -9.90 10.85 40.24
N VAL A 72 -10.35 10.64 38.99
CA VAL A 72 -11.76 10.73 38.63
C VAL A 72 -12.43 9.39 38.93
N GLU A 73 -13.27 9.39 39.96
CA GLU A 73 -14.01 8.19 40.40
C GLU A 73 -14.84 7.60 39.25
N GLY A 74 -14.75 6.29 39.06
CA GLY A 74 -15.50 5.54 38.04
C GLY A 74 -15.08 5.79 36.59
N LEU A 75 -14.08 6.63 36.31
CA LEU A 75 -13.67 6.92 34.92
C LEU A 75 -13.13 5.68 34.21
N VAL A 76 -12.31 4.87 34.89
CA VAL A 76 -11.77 3.63 34.30
C VAL A 76 -12.88 2.63 33.98
N ASP A 77 -13.90 2.54 34.84
CA ASP A 77 -15.06 1.67 34.63
C ASP A 77 -15.92 2.17 33.46
N GLU A 78 -16.11 3.49 33.34
CA GLU A 78 -16.83 4.13 32.24
C GLU A 78 -16.11 3.89 30.89
N LEU A 79 -14.77 3.99 30.86
CA LEU A 79 -13.96 3.68 29.68
C LEU A 79 -14.01 2.20 29.32
N SER A 80 -13.93 1.32 30.32
CA SER A 80 -14.03 -0.14 30.15
C SER A 80 -15.40 -0.54 29.60
N TYR A 81 -16.47 0.06 30.12
CA TYR A 81 -17.83 -0.15 29.63
C TYR A 81 -17.99 0.31 28.19
N GLY A 82 -17.48 1.50 27.85
CA GLY A 82 -17.50 2.01 26.49
C GLY A 82 -16.76 1.12 25.48
N LEU A 83 -15.60 0.59 25.89
CA LEU A 83 -14.84 -0.39 25.10
C LEU A 83 -15.64 -1.67 24.86
N ALA A 84 -16.26 -2.21 25.90
CA ALA A 84 -17.09 -3.41 25.82
C ALA A 84 -18.34 -3.20 24.97
N ALA A 85 -19.02 -2.07 25.13
CA ALA A 85 -20.21 -1.71 24.34
C ALA A 85 -19.86 -1.53 22.85
N PHE A 86 -18.74 -0.87 22.54
CA PHE A 86 -18.26 -0.73 21.16
C PHE A 86 -17.90 -2.08 20.54
N ARG A 87 -17.22 -2.96 21.29
CA ARG A 87 -16.88 -4.32 20.87
C ARG A 87 -18.13 -5.17 20.62
N GLY A 88 -19.17 -5.03 21.44
CA GLY A 88 -20.43 -5.76 21.29
C GLY A 88 -21.33 -5.24 20.15
N ALA A 89 -21.17 -3.99 19.73
CA ALA A 89 -22.02 -3.34 18.73
C ALA A 89 -21.53 -3.50 17.27
N LEU A 90 -20.30 -3.98 17.05
CA LEU A 90 -19.69 -4.06 15.72
C LEU A 90 -19.67 -5.50 15.21
N ASP A 91 -20.07 -5.70 13.94
CA ASP A 91 -19.72 -6.94 13.25
C ASP A 91 -18.20 -6.97 12.96
N PRO A 92 -17.58 -8.16 12.85
CA PRO A 92 -16.12 -8.29 12.72
C PRO A 92 -15.49 -7.49 11.56
N LEU A 93 -16.24 -7.19 10.49
CA LEU A 93 -15.76 -6.39 9.36
C LEU A 93 -15.91 -4.88 9.60
N SER A 94 -16.94 -4.43 10.34
CA SER A 94 -17.09 -3.02 10.73
C SER A 94 -16.02 -2.56 11.74
N LEU A 95 -15.52 -3.50 12.54
CA LEU A 95 -14.38 -3.33 13.46
C LEU A 95 -13.07 -2.95 12.73
N ILE A 96 -12.94 -3.33 11.46
CA ILE A 96 -11.78 -3.04 10.61
C ILE A 96 -11.80 -1.58 10.10
N GLY A 97 -12.98 -0.99 9.93
CA GLY A 97 -13.16 0.34 9.33
C GLY A 97 -13.13 1.51 10.32
N SER A 98 -13.43 1.27 11.60
CA SER A 98 -13.61 2.32 12.61
C SER A 98 -12.31 2.75 13.33
N ILE A 99 -11.19 2.03 13.14
CA ILE A 99 -9.95 2.18 13.94
C ILE A 99 -8.77 2.69 13.08
N VAL A 100 -8.96 3.79 12.36
CA VAL A 100 -7.84 4.54 11.75
C VAL A 100 -7.57 5.80 12.59
N PRO A 101 -6.54 5.82 13.46
CA PRO A 101 -6.20 7.01 14.22
C PRO A 101 -5.62 8.12 13.31
N PRO A 102 -5.77 9.41 13.66
CA PRO A 102 -5.16 10.54 12.93
C PRO A 102 -3.63 10.62 13.01
N ARG A 103 -2.92 9.70 13.68
CA ARG A 103 -1.50 9.83 14.07
C ARG A 103 -0.47 9.28 13.08
N TYR A 104 -0.84 8.90 11.86
CA TYR A 104 0.12 8.38 10.86
C TYR A 104 1.16 9.41 10.38
N THR A 105 1.06 10.68 10.78
CA THR A 105 2.05 11.73 10.46
C THR A 105 3.29 11.74 11.35
N GLU A 106 3.26 11.19 12.56
CA GLU A 106 4.38 11.30 13.53
C GLU A 106 5.44 10.19 13.40
N ARG A 107 5.15 9.11 12.68
CA ARG A 107 6.10 7.99 12.41
C ARG A 107 6.56 7.91 10.95
N ALA A 108 6.23 8.91 10.14
CA ALA A 108 6.59 8.93 8.72
C ALA A 108 8.02 9.45 8.52
N ILE A 109 8.86 8.63 7.90
CA ILE A 109 10.21 9.05 7.49
C ILE A 109 10.12 9.94 6.24
N PHE A 110 11.07 10.86 6.06
CA PHE A 110 11.16 11.61 4.81
C PHE A 110 11.66 10.70 3.68
N TRP A 111 11.18 10.92 2.45
CA TRP A 111 11.62 10.13 1.29
C TRP A 111 13.14 10.14 1.12
N GLU A 112 13.75 11.31 1.29
CA GLU A 112 15.19 11.54 1.10
C GLU A 112 16.05 10.86 2.17
N ASP A 113 15.50 10.60 3.36
CA ASP A 113 16.21 9.90 4.44
C ASP A 113 16.32 8.39 4.21
N VAL A 114 15.55 7.85 3.25
CA VAL A 114 15.61 6.44 2.88
C VAL A 114 16.60 6.25 1.75
N HIS A 115 17.70 5.55 2.04
CA HIS A 115 18.71 5.22 1.05
C HIS A 115 18.10 4.48 -0.16
N GLU A 116 18.46 4.88 -1.38
CA GLU A 116 17.91 4.35 -2.65
C GLU A 116 17.89 2.82 -2.75
N ARG A 117 18.99 2.15 -2.36
CA ARG A 117 19.04 0.69 -2.30
C ARG A 117 17.91 0.05 -1.49
N ALA A 118 17.42 0.72 -0.44
CA ALA A 118 16.30 0.22 0.36
C ALA A 118 14.99 0.28 -0.43
N TRP A 119 14.77 1.31 -1.26
CA TRP A 119 13.63 1.39 -2.17
C TRP A 119 13.67 0.24 -3.19
N LEU A 120 14.85 -0.09 -3.71
CA LEU A 120 15.02 -1.11 -4.75
C LEU A 120 15.12 -2.56 -4.22
N ARG A 121 15.05 -2.78 -2.90
CA ARG A 121 15.04 -4.13 -2.29
C ARG A 121 14.00 -5.10 -2.85
N PRO A 122 12.77 -4.68 -3.23
CA PRO A 122 11.80 -5.58 -3.84
C PRO A 122 12.31 -6.25 -5.12
N PHE A 123 13.38 -5.73 -5.73
CA PHE A 123 13.95 -6.20 -6.98
C PHE A 123 15.36 -6.79 -6.81
N ASP A 124 15.85 -6.95 -5.56
CA ASP A 124 17.15 -7.56 -5.33
C ASP A 124 17.13 -9.06 -5.75
N GLY A 125 18.19 -9.51 -6.43
CA GLY A 125 18.33 -10.88 -6.92
C GLY A 125 17.94 -11.06 -8.40
N ASP A 126 17.24 -12.17 -8.67
CA ASP A 126 16.85 -12.57 -10.04
C ASP A 126 15.52 -11.98 -10.50
N GLY A 127 14.94 -11.05 -9.74
CA GLY A 127 13.71 -10.36 -10.06
C GLY A 127 12.77 -10.29 -8.88
N GLY A 128 11.79 -9.39 -8.95
CA GLY A 128 10.77 -9.28 -7.93
C GLY A 128 9.65 -8.34 -8.29
N PHE A 129 8.71 -8.20 -7.35
CA PHE A 129 7.43 -7.54 -7.57
C PHE A 129 7.23 -6.41 -6.56
N LEU A 130 6.76 -5.26 -7.05
CA LEU A 130 6.34 -4.13 -6.25
C LEU A 130 4.97 -3.64 -6.73
N THR A 131 4.05 -3.45 -5.80
CA THR A 131 2.75 -2.82 -6.10
C THR A 131 2.73 -1.38 -5.62
N ILE A 132 2.18 -0.49 -6.44
CA ILE A 132 1.81 0.86 -6.05
C ILE A 132 0.28 1.01 -6.15
N THR A 133 -0.39 1.21 -5.02
CA THR A 133 -1.85 1.37 -4.96
C THR A 133 -2.27 2.75 -4.44
N GLY A 134 -3.56 3.07 -4.58
CA GLY A 134 -4.13 4.33 -4.14
C GLY A 134 -5.22 4.84 -5.08
N VAL A 135 -6.14 5.65 -4.57
CA VAL A 135 -7.22 6.21 -5.40
C VAL A 135 -6.65 7.12 -6.51
N PRO A 136 -7.43 7.46 -7.55
CA PRO A 136 -6.97 8.37 -8.60
C PRO A 136 -6.40 9.68 -8.04
N ARG A 137 -5.35 10.22 -8.70
CA ARG A 137 -4.67 11.49 -8.34
C ARG A 137 -3.87 11.51 -7.03
N MET A 138 -3.60 10.36 -6.40
CA MET A 138 -2.80 10.31 -5.15
C MET A 138 -1.28 10.25 -5.36
N GLY A 139 -0.77 10.37 -6.59
CA GLY A 139 0.68 10.39 -6.86
C GLY A 139 1.31 9.04 -7.22
N LYS A 140 0.51 8.00 -7.50
CA LYS A 140 1.03 6.66 -7.86
C LYS A 140 2.00 6.67 -9.03
N THR A 141 1.61 7.29 -10.15
CA THR A 141 2.44 7.41 -11.35
C THR A 141 3.73 8.16 -11.06
N ASN A 142 3.69 9.20 -10.21
CA ASN A 142 4.90 9.90 -9.75
C ASN A 142 5.86 8.96 -9.01
N VAL A 143 5.34 8.17 -8.05
CA VAL A 143 6.15 7.19 -7.33
C VAL A 143 6.73 6.15 -8.30
N ALA A 144 5.94 5.64 -9.24
CA ALA A 144 6.43 4.69 -10.22
C ALA A 144 7.56 5.26 -11.09
N CYS A 145 7.47 6.51 -11.53
CA CYS A 145 8.52 7.16 -12.30
C CYS A 145 9.78 7.46 -11.45
N LEU A 146 9.64 7.73 -10.14
CA LEU A 146 10.80 7.77 -9.22
C LEU A 146 11.51 6.41 -9.18
N TYR A 147 10.76 5.31 -9.19
CA TYR A 147 11.33 3.96 -9.25
C TYR A 147 12.04 3.66 -10.57
N MET A 148 11.49 4.12 -11.71
CA MET A 148 12.16 4.02 -13.00
C MET A 148 13.52 4.73 -12.97
N ASP A 149 13.57 5.94 -12.43
CA ASP A 149 14.81 6.71 -12.30
C ASP A 149 15.83 6.03 -11.39
N MET A 150 15.42 5.61 -10.18
CA MET A 150 16.28 4.86 -9.26
C MET A 150 16.82 3.57 -9.88
N TRP A 151 16.00 2.84 -10.64
CA TRP A 151 16.41 1.63 -11.35
C TRP A 151 17.50 1.91 -12.38
N LEU A 152 17.31 2.94 -13.21
CA LEU A 152 18.23 3.33 -14.28
C LEU A 152 19.53 3.98 -13.77
N ARG A 153 19.51 4.57 -12.57
CA ARG A 153 20.71 5.08 -11.89
C ARG A 153 21.51 3.98 -11.19
N ARG A 154 20.84 2.95 -10.66
CA ARG A 154 21.51 1.80 -10.02
C ARG A 154 22.30 0.95 -11.01
N ASP A 155 21.78 0.75 -12.22
CA ASP A 155 22.43 -0.05 -13.26
C ASP A 155 22.43 0.70 -14.61
N PRO A 156 23.61 1.11 -15.12
CA PRO A 156 23.74 1.82 -16.40
C PRO A 156 23.21 1.05 -17.61
N GLU A 157 23.28 -0.28 -17.59
CA GLU A 157 22.84 -1.12 -18.71
C GLU A 157 21.37 -1.55 -18.60
N ALA A 158 20.72 -1.24 -17.47
CA ALA A 158 19.34 -1.61 -17.28
C ALA A 158 18.39 -0.77 -18.17
N VAL A 159 17.26 -1.39 -18.49
CA VAL A 159 16.18 -0.76 -19.27
C VAL A 159 14.85 -0.79 -18.50
N VAL A 160 13.96 0.14 -18.82
CA VAL A 160 12.59 0.17 -18.32
C VAL A 160 11.66 -0.04 -19.50
N LEU A 161 10.70 -0.94 -19.33
CA LEU A 161 9.62 -1.19 -20.27
C LEU A 161 8.34 -0.68 -19.60
N THR A 162 7.54 0.18 -20.24
CA THR A 162 6.40 0.81 -19.55
C THR A 162 5.23 1.11 -20.48
N ASN A 163 4.01 1.17 -19.97
CA ASN A 163 2.86 1.76 -20.68
C ASN A 163 2.52 3.18 -20.16
N VAL A 164 3.28 3.70 -19.19
CA VAL A 164 3.12 5.07 -18.71
C VAL A 164 3.45 6.04 -19.83
N ALA A 165 2.52 6.95 -20.13
CA ALA A 165 2.75 8.01 -21.10
C ALA A 165 3.76 9.04 -20.56
N LEU A 166 4.92 9.13 -21.21
CA LEU A 166 5.96 10.11 -20.88
C LEU A 166 5.78 11.39 -21.71
N ARG A 167 6.20 12.53 -21.13
CA ARG A 167 6.20 13.82 -21.84
C ARG A 167 7.34 13.87 -22.85
N ASP A 168 8.50 13.36 -22.44
CA ASP A 168 9.74 13.37 -23.20
C ASP A 168 10.25 11.94 -23.36
N ALA A 169 10.86 11.64 -24.51
CA ALA A 169 11.51 10.37 -24.74
C ALA A 169 12.72 10.22 -23.80
N HIS A 170 12.96 9.00 -23.32
CA HIS A 170 14.11 8.67 -22.50
C HIS A 170 14.79 7.44 -23.10
N ASP A 171 16.08 7.53 -23.43
CA ASP A 171 16.80 6.55 -24.26
C ASP A 171 16.81 5.10 -23.73
N ARG A 172 16.52 4.95 -22.43
CA ARG A 172 16.45 3.66 -21.73
C ARG A 172 15.06 3.31 -21.19
N VAL A 173 14.03 4.05 -21.59
CA VAL A 173 12.63 3.79 -21.23
C VAL A 173 11.82 3.58 -22.52
N ASP A 174 11.43 2.34 -22.76
CA ASP A 174 10.62 1.97 -23.91
C ASP A 174 9.13 1.97 -23.54
N ILE A 175 8.34 2.75 -24.28
CA ILE A 175 6.89 2.81 -24.10
C ILE A 175 6.22 1.75 -24.97
N HIS A 176 5.43 0.87 -24.36
CA HIS A 176 4.71 -0.22 -25.00
C HIS A 176 3.22 -0.17 -24.67
N SER A 177 2.40 -0.18 -25.71
CA SER A 177 0.94 -0.15 -25.59
C SER A 177 0.30 -1.51 -25.86
N ARG A 178 1.10 -2.48 -26.31
CA ARG A 178 0.67 -3.83 -26.70
C ARG A 178 1.55 -4.90 -26.07
N LEU A 179 0.98 -6.06 -25.80
CA LEU A 179 1.72 -7.21 -25.25
C LEU A 179 2.80 -7.71 -26.22
N SER A 180 2.53 -7.68 -27.53
CA SER A 180 3.53 -8.05 -28.55
C SER A 180 4.75 -7.12 -28.58
N GLU A 181 4.55 -5.83 -28.33
CA GLU A 181 5.63 -4.83 -28.22
C GLU A 181 6.45 -5.07 -26.97
N LEU A 182 5.78 -5.27 -25.83
CA LEU A 182 6.40 -5.59 -24.55
C LEU A 182 7.28 -6.84 -24.66
N ALA A 183 6.76 -7.92 -25.25
CA ALA A 183 7.51 -9.16 -25.42
C ALA A 183 8.75 -9.00 -26.31
N ARG A 184 8.66 -8.15 -27.35
CA ARG A 184 9.82 -7.80 -28.19
C ARG A 184 10.88 -7.03 -27.40
N GLY A 185 10.46 -6.08 -26.56
CA GLY A 185 11.34 -5.34 -25.64
C GLY A 185 12.03 -6.26 -24.64
N VAL A 186 11.28 -7.18 -24.02
CA VAL A 186 11.84 -8.21 -23.12
C VAL A 186 12.86 -9.07 -23.85
N ARG A 187 12.54 -9.57 -25.05
CA ARG A 187 13.48 -10.39 -25.84
C ARG A 187 14.76 -9.62 -26.17
N ALA A 188 14.67 -8.34 -26.52
CA ALA A 188 15.82 -7.50 -26.79
C ALA A 188 16.70 -7.34 -25.54
N ALA A 189 16.10 -7.04 -24.38
CA ALA A 189 16.81 -6.93 -23.11
C ALA A 189 17.51 -8.24 -22.72
N VAL A 190 16.80 -9.36 -22.82
CA VAL A 190 17.35 -10.70 -22.51
C VAL A 190 18.51 -11.06 -23.46
N THR A 191 18.35 -10.81 -24.76
CA THR A 191 19.41 -11.10 -25.75
C THR A 191 20.65 -10.26 -25.51
N ALA A 192 20.47 -9.01 -25.06
CA ALA A 192 21.56 -8.11 -24.69
C ALA A 192 22.13 -8.37 -23.29
N GLY A 193 21.59 -9.34 -22.53
CA GLY A 193 22.03 -9.62 -21.16
C GLY A 193 21.72 -8.50 -20.16
N ARG A 194 20.73 -7.64 -20.46
CA ARG A 194 20.38 -6.47 -19.65
C ARG A 194 19.32 -6.81 -18.59
N LYS A 195 19.44 -6.21 -17.40
CA LYS A 195 18.36 -6.18 -16.42
C LYS A 195 17.23 -5.29 -16.92
N TRP A 196 15.99 -5.67 -16.67
CA TRP A 196 14.83 -4.91 -17.14
C TRP A 196 13.75 -4.81 -16.07
N LEU A 197 13.11 -3.65 -15.99
CA LEU A 197 11.96 -3.40 -15.12
C LEU A 197 10.74 -3.12 -15.98
N TRP A 198 9.72 -3.94 -15.88
CA TRP A 198 8.42 -3.61 -16.44
C TRP A 198 7.64 -2.78 -15.43
N VAL A 199 7.30 -1.54 -15.80
CA VAL A 199 6.40 -0.69 -15.04
C VAL A 199 5.04 -0.66 -15.72
N PHE A 200 4.02 -1.14 -15.02
CA PHE A 200 2.69 -1.32 -15.60
C PHE A 200 1.65 -0.44 -14.91
N ASP A 201 1.21 0.61 -15.60
CA ASP A 201 0.15 1.52 -15.18
C ASP A 201 -1.25 1.01 -15.48
N ASP A 202 -2.20 1.36 -14.60
CA ASP A 202 -3.60 0.90 -14.62
C ASP A 202 -3.75 -0.61 -14.84
N ALA A 203 -2.88 -1.38 -14.16
CA ALA A 203 -2.79 -2.84 -14.23
C ALA A 203 -4.14 -3.54 -14.06
N GLY A 204 -4.97 -3.06 -13.12
CA GLY A 204 -6.29 -3.61 -12.84
C GLY A 204 -7.22 -3.63 -14.06
N LEU A 205 -7.09 -2.70 -15.02
CA LEU A 205 -7.94 -2.67 -16.22
C LEU A 205 -7.66 -3.85 -17.18
N ALA A 206 -6.40 -4.27 -17.30
CA ALA A 206 -6.02 -5.42 -18.11
C ALA A 206 -6.27 -6.76 -17.39
N TRP A 207 -6.24 -6.74 -16.06
CA TRP A 207 -6.31 -7.93 -15.20
C TRP A 207 -7.68 -8.17 -14.55
N LEU A 208 -8.69 -7.34 -14.83
CA LEU A 208 -10.02 -7.38 -14.21
C LEU A 208 -10.55 -8.81 -14.00
N LYS A 209 -10.93 -9.11 -12.75
CA LYS A 209 -11.56 -10.38 -12.32
C LYS A 209 -12.75 -10.85 -13.19
N GLN A 210 -13.46 -9.93 -13.85
CA GLN A 210 -14.57 -10.26 -14.76
C GLN A 210 -14.10 -10.64 -16.18
N GLN A 211 -12.90 -10.24 -16.59
CA GLN A 211 -12.25 -10.75 -17.81
C GLN A 211 -11.42 -12.01 -17.55
N ALA A 212 -11.22 -12.44 -16.30
CA ALA A 212 -10.54 -13.69 -15.96
C ALA A 212 -11.23 -14.95 -16.54
N MET A 213 -12.49 -14.83 -16.97
CA MET A 213 -13.19 -15.89 -17.73
C MET A 213 -12.82 -15.93 -19.23
N LYS A 214 -12.11 -14.92 -19.75
CA LYS A 214 -11.51 -14.89 -21.09
C LYS A 214 -10.02 -15.15 -20.90
N GLY A 215 -9.44 -16.13 -21.61
CA GLY A 215 -8.06 -16.62 -21.40
C GLY A 215 -6.93 -15.57 -21.38
N SER A 216 -7.19 -14.32 -21.76
CA SER A 216 -6.25 -13.21 -21.74
C SER A 216 -5.68 -12.84 -20.36
N ALA A 217 -6.47 -12.97 -19.27
CA ALA A 217 -5.94 -12.72 -17.93
C ALA A 217 -4.97 -13.83 -17.47
N LEU A 218 -5.25 -15.08 -17.85
CA LEU A 218 -4.36 -16.22 -17.61
C LEU A 218 -3.04 -16.04 -18.36
N ASP A 219 -3.09 -15.53 -19.60
CA ASP A 219 -1.91 -15.26 -20.41
C ASP A 219 -1.01 -14.18 -19.83
N LEU A 220 -1.61 -13.11 -19.31
CA LEU A 220 -0.86 -12.05 -18.62
C LEU A 220 -0.28 -12.55 -17.28
N GLU A 221 -0.95 -13.47 -16.59
CA GLU A 221 -0.43 -14.12 -15.39
C GLU A 221 0.73 -15.08 -15.70
N LYS A 222 0.61 -15.90 -16.75
CA LYS A 222 1.71 -16.76 -17.26
C LYS A 222 2.92 -15.90 -17.63
N PHE A 223 2.68 -14.78 -18.31
CA PHE A 223 3.72 -13.81 -18.64
C PHE A 223 4.39 -13.26 -17.39
N ALA A 224 3.62 -12.82 -16.39
CA ALA A 224 4.18 -12.29 -15.16
C ALA A 224 5.02 -13.32 -14.37
N ARG A 225 4.63 -14.61 -14.38
CA ARG A 225 5.37 -15.71 -13.73
C ARG A 225 6.73 -15.99 -14.37
N VAL A 226 6.94 -15.64 -15.64
CA VAL A 226 8.24 -15.85 -16.31
C VAL A 226 9.19 -14.66 -16.18
N ILE A 227 8.72 -13.50 -15.71
CA ILE A 227 9.52 -12.27 -15.58
C ILE A 227 10.84 -12.54 -14.80
N PRO A 228 10.83 -13.11 -13.58
CA PRO A 228 12.07 -13.32 -12.84
C PRO A 228 12.98 -14.37 -13.51
N LYS A 229 12.42 -15.34 -14.22
CA LYS A 229 13.21 -16.37 -14.94
C LYS A 229 14.05 -15.77 -16.07
N HIS A 230 13.70 -14.59 -16.54
CA HIS A 230 14.39 -13.85 -17.59
C HIS A 230 15.11 -12.61 -17.04
N GLY A 231 15.41 -12.58 -15.74
CA GLY A 231 16.16 -11.49 -15.10
C GLY A 231 15.41 -10.17 -15.03
N GLY A 232 14.08 -10.20 -15.17
CA GLY A 232 13.21 -9.03 -15.11
C GLY A 232 12.58 -8.82 -13.74
N SER A 233 12.11 -7.60 -13.52
CA SER A 233 11.29 -7.22 -12.37
C SER A 233 9.98 -6.59 -12.83
N LEU A 234 8.95 -6.62 -11.98
CA LEU A 234 7.65 -6.00 -12.25
C LEU A 234 7.29 -5.00 -11.15
N LEU A 235 7.04 -3.76 -11.57
CA LEU A 235 6.33 -2.77 -10.78
C LEU A 235 4.97 -2.57 -11.42
N TYR A 236 3.87 -2.68 -10.67
CA TYR A 236 2.56 -2.37 -11.23
C TYR A 236 1.77 -1.40 -10.36
N ILE A 237 0.96 -0.58 -11.04
CA ILE A 237 0.15 0.48 -10.46
C ILE A 237 -1.31 0.08 -10.58
N ASP A 238 -2.06 0.20 -9.48
CA ASP A 238 -3.49 -0.06 -9.49
C ASP A 238 -4.24 0.93 -8.58
N GLN A 239 -5.55 1.05 -8.79
CA GLN A 239 -6.42 1.89 -7.99
C GLN A 239 -6.88 1.19 -6.69
N ARG A 240 -6.90 -0.15 -6.67
CA ARG A 240 -7.37 -0.96 -5.54
C ARG A 240 -6.34 -2.02 -5.17
N GLU A 241 -6.18 -2.28 -3.87
CA GLU A 241 -5.52 -3.50 -3.41
C GLU A 241 -6.36 -4.71 -3.84
N GLY A 242 -5.78 -5.63 -4.62
CA GLY A 242 -6.48 -6.80 -5.16
C GLY A 242 -7.24 -6.59 -6.48
N GLY A 243 -6.96 -5.51 -7.22
CA GLY A 243 -7.47 -5.35 -8.59
C GLY A 243 -6.81 -6.29 -9.63
N VAL A 244 -5.74 -7.00 -9.22
CA VAL A 244 -5.03 -8.02 -10.00
C VAL A 244 -5.24 -9.44 -9.43
N PRO A 245 -5.04 -10.51 -10.21
CA PRO A 245 -5.18 -11.90 -9.76
C PRO A 245 -4.38 -12.23 -8.49
N THR A 246 -4.90 -13.20 -7.72
CA THR A 246 -4.36 -13.61 -6.42
C THR A 246 -2.90 -14.03 -6.50
N THR A 247 -2.50 -14.74 -7.55
CA THR A 247 -1.13 -15.22 -7.72
C THR A 247 -0.10 -14.09 -7.79
N LEU A 248 -0.40 -13.00 -8.51
CA LEU A 248 0.50 -11.85 -8.58
C LEU A 248 0.55 -11.10 -7.24
N SER A 249 -0.58 -11.06 -6.55
CA SER A 249 -0.66 -10.49 -5.20
C SER A 249 0.17 -11.31 -4.19
N GLU A 250 0.27 -12.63 -4.36
CA GLU A 250 1.10 -13.52 -3.53
C GLU A 250 2.60 -13.35 -3.79
N PHE A 251 3.01 -13.10 -5.04
CA PHE A 251 4.40 -12.81 -5.36
C PHE A 251 4.86 -11.43 -4.89
N THR A 252 3.92 -10.53 -4.63
CA THR A 252 4.22 -9.16 -4.25
C THR A 252 4.30 -9.02 -2.74
N LEU A 253 5.50 -9.23 -2.19
CA LEU A 253 5.78 -9.06 -0.77
C LEU A 253 5.93 -7.60 -0.34
N SER A 254 6.12 -6.70 -1.31
CA SER A 254 6.35 -5.27 -1.09
C SER A 254 5.26 -4.43 -1.74
N SER A 255 4.67 -3.49 -1.01
CA SER A 255 3.70 -2.56 -1.57
C SER A 255 3.83 -1.13 -1.02
N ILE A 256 3.39 -0.17 -1.83
CA ILE A 256 3.30 1.25 -1.49
C ILE A 256 1.87 1.71 -1.76
N ARG A 257 1.19 2.19 -0.72
CA ARG A 257 -0.17 2.73 -0.83
C ARG A 257 -0.14 4.24 -0.71
N CYS A 258 -0.32 4.92 -1.85
CA CYS A 258 -0.41 6.37 -1.93
C CYS A 258 -1.76 6.85 -1.36
N ILE A 259 -1.73 7.59 -0.26
CA ILE A 259 -2.93 8.08 0.44
C ILE A 259 -3.29 9.50 -0.01
N ARG A 260 -2.27 10.35 -0.20
CA ARG A 260 -2.38 11.71 -0.71
C ARG A 260 -1.06 12.08 -1.42
N PRO A 261 -1.05 13.08 -2.29
CA PRO A 261 0.19 13.56 -2.89
C PRO A 261 1.27 13.84 -1.83
N GLY A 262 2.48 13.34 -2.05
CA GLY A 262 3.60 13.49 -1.13
C GLY A 262 3.58 12.55 0.09
N PHE A 263 2.64 11.61 0.20
CA PHE A 263 2.55 10.70 1.35
C PHE A 263 2.05 9.30 0.97
N ALA A 264 2.74 8.27 1.46
CA ALA A 264 2.36 6.88 1.23
C ALA A 264 2.59 6.01 2.46
N LEU A 265 1.75 4.99 2.60
CA LEU A 265 1.98 3.88 3.53
C LEU A 265 2.85 2.82 2.84
N LEU A 266 3.75 2.21 3.58
CA LEU A 266 4.69 1.22 3.09
C LEU A 266 4.40 -0.14 3.71
N ARG A 267 4.43 -1.17 2.89
CA ARG A 267 4.63 -2.55 3.31
C ARG A 267 5.91 -3.02 2.68
N MET A 268 7.04 -2.64 3.25
CA MET A 268 8.36 -2.94 2.70
C MET A 268 9.28 -3.50 3.79
N PRO A 269 10.02 -4.58 3.53
CA PRO A 269 10.90 -5.16 4.54
C PRO A 269 11.92 -4.15 5.09
N ARG A 270 11.92 -4.01 6.42
CA ARG A 270 12.86 -3.15 7.17
C ARG A 270 12.80 -1.67 6.76
N LEU A 271 11.61 -1.19 6.39
CA LEU A 271 11.30 0.23 6.25
C LEU A 271 10.13 0.60 7.19
N PRO A 272 10.01 1.88 7.60
CA PRO A 272 8.88 2.35 8.41
C PRO A 272 7.54 2.16 7.69
N ASP A 273 6.45 2.19 8.44
CA ASP A 273 5.10 1.98 7.89
C ASP A 273 4.60 3.12 6.99
N ALA A 274 5.29 4.27 6.98
CA ALA A 274 4.89 5.43 6.20
C ALA A 274 6.09 6.29 5.76
N VAL A 275 5.93 6.95 4.61
CA VAL A 275 6.87 7.94 4.06
C VAL A 275 6.14 9.23 3.72
N ARG A 276 6.82 10.36 3.92
CA ARG A 276 6.34 11.70 3.59
C ARG A 276 7.34 12.48 2.73
N GLU A 277 6.86 13.57 2.16
CA GLU A 277 7.63 14.47 1.30
C GLU A 277 8.22 13.74 0.09
N ILE A 278 7.39 12.91 -0.54
CA ILE A 278 7.77 12.24 -1.79
C ILE A 278 8.02 13.31 -2.87
N PRO A 279 9.23 13.39 -3.45
CA PRO A 279 9.60 14.42 -4.41
C PRO A 279 8.89 14.22 -5.76
N PRO A 280 8.87 15.24 -6.62
CA PRO A 280 8.47 15.04 -8.02
C PRO A 280 9.47 14.14 -8.74
N SER A 281 8.97 13.29 -9.64
CA SER A 281 9.80 12.42 -10.48
C SER A 281 10.64 13.23 -11.47
N PRO A 282 11.94 12.89 -11.63
CA PRO A 282 12.78 13.49 -12.68
C PRO A 282 12.41 13.02 -14.09
N ILE A 283 11.74 11.87 -14.23
CA ILE A 283 11.18 11.40 -15.50
C ILE A 283 9.79 12.04 -15.67
N PRO A 284 9.61 12.97 -16.63
CA PRO A 284 8.38 13.72 -16.78
C PRO A 284 7.30 12.87 -17.47
N TYR A 285 6.12 12.79 -16.85
CA TYR A 285 4.99 11.99 -17.35
C TYR A 285 3.76 12.86 -17.62
N ILE A 286 2.84 12.34 -18.43
CA ILE A 286 1.59 13.02 -18.79
C ILE A 286 0.50 12.61 -17.79
N SER A 287 0.23 13.47 -16.81
CA SER A 287 -0.84 13.24 -15.84
C SER A 287 -2.22 13.18 -16.51
N GLY A 288 -2.96 12.10 -16.27
CA GLY A 288 -4.31 11.89 -16.83
C GLY A 288 -4.33 11.30 -18.24
N ALA A 289 -3.18 10.96 -18.81
CA ALA A 289 -3.14 10.12 -20.00
C ALA A 289 -3.75 8.74 -19.72
N ARG A 290 -4.44 8.18 -20.71
CA ARG A 290 -4.98 6.83 -20.62
C ARG A 290 -3.88 5.83 -20.98
N SER A 291 -3.27 5.23 -19.95
CA SER A 291 -2.22 4.21 -20.09
C SER A 291 -2.87 2.82 -20.08
N VAL A 292 -3.28 2.27 -21.22
CA VAL A 292 -3.87 0.91 -21.29
C VAL A 292 -2.97 0.01 -22.13
N LEU A 293 -2.57 -1.13 -21.56
CA LEU A 293 -1.92 -2.21 -22.30
C LEU A 293 -2.97 -3.07 -23.00
N THR A 294 -2.83 -3.25 -24.31
CA THR A 294 -3.70 -4.11 -25.11
C THR A 294 -3.11 -5.53 -25.22
N LEU A 295 -3.93 -6.54 -24.90
CA LEU A 295 -3.57 -7.96 -25.05
C LEU A 295 -3.89 -8.39 -26.49
N ASP A 296 -2.97 -8.13 -27.40
CA ASP A 296 -3.13 -8.30 -28.84
C ASP A 296 -2.75 -9.69 -29.37
N ILE A 297 -2.01 -10.47 -28.58
CA ILE A 297 -1.62 -11.85 -28.91
C ILE A 297 -1.70 -12.77 -27.69
N PRO A 298 -2.07 -14.05 -27.87
CA PRO A 298 -2.11 -15.04 -26.78
C PRO A 298 -0.70 -15.45 -26.32
N PHE A 299 -0.58 -15.89 -25.08
CA PHE A 299 0.72 -16.24 -24.47
C PHE A 299 1.45 -17.36 -25.22
N GLU A 300 0.72 -18.35 -25.74
CA GLU A 300 1.30 -19.48 -26.47
C GLU A 300 1.98 -19.06 -27.78
N ARG A 301 1.70 -17.84 -28.28
CA ARG A 301 2.38 -17.26 -29.44
C ARG A 301 3.55 -16.34 -29.06
N LEU A 302 3.74 -16.08 -27.76
CA LEU A 302 4.86 -15.29 -27.22
C LEU A 302 6.09 -16.16 -26.92
N VAL A 303 5.87 -17.42 -26.55
CA VAL A 303 6.92 -18.39 -26.24
C VAL A 303 7.12 -19.28 -27.47
N PRO A 304 8.30 -19.25 -28.14
CA PRO A 304 8.61 -20.16 -29.23
C PRO A 304 8.70 -21.63 -28.77
#